data_AF-N1MGL3-F1
#
_entry.id   AF-N1MGL3-F1
#
_cell.length_a   1.000
_cell.length_b   1.000
_cell.length_c   1.000
_cell.angle_alpha   90.00
_cell.angle_beta   90.00
_cell.angle_gamma   90.00
#
_symmetry.space_group_name_H-M   'P 1'
#
loop_
_entity.id
_entity.type
_entity.pdbx_description
1 polymer ?
#
loop_
_entity_poly.entity_id
_entity_poly.type
_entity_poly.pdbx_seq_one_letter_code
_entity_poly.pdbx_strand_id
1 'polypeptide(L)' 'MQHLDLLIEPYQFGFFVHTGLVEDDPERPESVSPELWEILRAAAAASAAWVLFDRDEPVTSGLPVF' A
#
# COMPACT_ATOMS: atom_id res chain seq x y z
N MET A 1 12.02 -2.79 -17.09
CA MET A 1 11.29 -3.67 -16.16
C MET A 1 10.25 -2.79 -15.46
N GLN A 2 8.97 -2.96 -15.78
CA GLN A 2 7.90 -2.39 -14.96
C GLN A 2 7.84 -3.22 -13.68
N HIS A 3 7.77 -2.58 -12.52
CA HIS A 3 7.38 -3.28 -11.29
C HIS A 3 5.91 -3.68 -11.49
N LEU A 4 5.69 -4.93 -11.91
CA LEU A 4 4.42 -5.45 -12.42
C LEU A 4 3.35 -5.66 -11.34
N ASP A 5 3.72 -5.50 -10.06
CA ASP A 5 2.89 -5.95 -8.95
C ASP A 5 2.06 -4.81 -8.34
N LEU A 6 2.56 -3.56 -8.35
CA LEU A 6 1.91 -2.43 -7.70
C LEU A 6 1.38 -1.41 -8.72
N LEU A 7 0.11 -1.03 -8.57
CA LEU A 7 -0.47 0.13 -9.23
C LEU A 7 -0.34 1.34 -8.31
N ILE A 8 0.48 2.31 -8.74
CA ILE A 8 0.79 3.52 -7.97
C ILE A 8 0.35 4.75 -8.77
N GLU A 9 -0.43 5.63 -8.14
CA GLU A 9 -0.86 6.90 -8.73
C GLU A 9 -0.23 8.09 -7.99
N PRO A 10 0.36 9.07 -8.69
CA PRO A 10 0.95 10.24 -8.04
C PRO A 10 -0.13 11.16 -7.44
N TYR A 11 0.16 11.72 -6.27
CA TYR A 11 -0.67 12.73 -5.60
C TYR A 11 0.18 13.96 -5.26
N GLN A 12 -0.43 15.14 -5.15
CA GLN A 12 0.29 16.42 -5.04
C GLN A 12 1.33 16.44 -3.90
N PHE A 13 1.09 15.69 -2.84
CA PHE A 13 1.99 15.54 -1.68
C PHE A 13 2.20 14.08 -1.26
N GLY A 14 2.15 13.15 -2.22
CA GLY A 14 2.25 11.73 -1.90
C GLY A 14 1.96 10.83 -3.08
N PHE A 15 1.41 9.65 -2.79
CA PHE A 15 0.97 8.71 -3.82
C PHE A 15 -0.11 7.78 -3.26
N PHE A 16 -0.95 7.28 -4.16
CA PHE A 16 -1.87 6.20 -3.87
C PHE A 16 -1.28 4.86 -4.29
N VAL A 17 -1.56 3.81 -3.53
CA VAL A 17 -1.25 2.42 -3.90
C VAL A 17 -2.55 1.60 -3.90
N HIS A 18 -2.84 0.90 -4.99
CA HIS A 18 -4.03 0.05 -5.11
C HIS A 18 -3.87 -1.24 -4.30
N THR A 19 -4.95 -1.69 -3.65
CA THR A 19 -4.92 -2.89 -2.80
C THR A 19 -5.14 -4.20 -3.54
N GLY A 20 -5.55 -4.14 -4.81
CA GLY A 20 -5.89 -5.33 -5.62
C GLY A 20 -4.81 -6.42 -5.70
N LEU A 21 -3.53 -6.06 -5.56
CA LEU A 21 -2.45 -7.07 -5.49
C LEU A 21 -2.67 -8.06 -4.34
N VAL A 22 -3.13 -7.58 -3.17
CA VAL A 22 -3.40 -8.42 -1.99
C VAL A 22 -4.62 -9.30 -2.20
N GLU A 23 -5.61 -8.82 -2.96
CA GLU A 23 -6.83 -9.57 -3.24
C GLU A 23 -6.57 -10.72 -4.22
N ASP A 24 -5.70 -10.48 -5.20
CA ASP A 24 -5.33 -11.45 -6.24
C ASP A 24 -4.25 -12.45 -5.78
N ASP A 25 -3.31 -12.02 -4.95
CA ASP A 25 -2.24 -12.86 -4.38
C ASP A 25 -2.22 -12.74 -2.84
N PRO A 26 -2.71 -13.75 -2.10
CA PRO A 26 -2.68 -13.70 -0.64
C PRO A 26 -1.27 -13.85 -0.06
N GLU A 27 -0.29 -14.31 -0.86
CA GLU A 27 1.11 -14.38 -0.47
C GLU A 27 1.86 -13.10 -0.85
N ARG A 28 2.78 -12.65 0.02
CA ARG A 28 3.54 -11.42 -0.21
C ARG A 28 4.62 -11.66 -1.28
N PRO A 29 4.65 -10.88 -2.38
CA PRO A 29 5.76 -10.93 -3.33
C PRO A 29 7.08 -10.49 -2.69
N GLU A 30 8.19 -11.11 -3.09
CA GLU A 30 9.53 -10.73 -2.58
C GLU A 30 9.90 -9.28 -2.92
N SER A 31 9.34 -8.74 -4.01
CA SER A 31 9.51 -7.36 -4.47
C SER A 31 8.84 -6.32 -3.58
N VAL A 32 7.89 -6.74 -2.72
CA VAL A 32 7.12 -5.86 -1.83
C VAL A 32 7.64 -5.99 -0.40
N SER A 33 7.95 -4.85 0.23
CA SER A 33 8.43 -4.87 1.61
C SER A 33 7.38 -5.46 2.56
N PRO A 34 7.79 -6.19 3.61
CA PRO A 34 6.88 -6.72 4.62
C PRO A 34 5.94 -5.65 5.20
N GLU A 35 6.47 -4.47 5.49
CA GLU A 35 5.73 -3.39 6.14
C GLU A 35 4.67 -2.78 5.21
N LEU A 36 5.00 -2.56 3.92
CA LEU A 36 4.03 -2.08 2.93
C LEU A 36 2.92 -3.12 2.73
N TRP A 37 3.29 -4.40 2.68
CA TRP A 37 2.33 -5.48 2.55
C TRP A 37 1.32 -5.54 3.69
N GLU A 38 1.76 -5.37 4.95
CA GLU A 38 0.82 -5.33 6.08
C GLU A 38 -0.19 -4.17 5.97
N ILE A 39 0.25 -3.01 5.49
CA ILE A 39 -0.65 -1.87 5.28
C ILE A 39 -1.67 -2.17 4.20
N LEU A 40 -1.22 -2.70 3.05
CA LEU A 40 -2.13 -3.05 1.95
C LEU A 40 -3.12 -4.16 2.38
N ARG A 41 -2.67 -5.14 3.18
CA ARG A 41 -3.55 -6.17 3.76
C ARG A 41 -4.59 -5.60 4.71
N ALA A 42 -4.17 -4.73 5.62
CA ALA A 42 -5.08 -4.10 6.56
C ALA A 42 -6.13 -3.26 5.81
N ALA A 43 -5.71 -2.52 4.77
CA ALA A 43 -6.60 -1.72 3.93
C ALA A 43 -7.58 -2.59 3.13
N ALA A 44 -7.11 -3.66 2.49
CA ALA A 44 -7.96 -4.62 1.77
C ALA A 44 -8.98 -5.29 2.70
N ALA A 45 -8.56 -5.72 3.89
CA ALA A 45 -9.46 -6.28 4.90
C ALA A 45 -10.53 -5.28 5.37
N ALA A 46 -10.24 -3.97 5.30
CA ALA A 46 -11.18 -2.88 5.54
C ALA A 46 -12.02 -2.49 4.30
N SER A 47 -11.92 -3.24 3.19
CA SER A 47 -12.57 -2.98 1.90
C SER A 47 -12.16 -1.64 1.26
N ALA A 48 -10.95 -1.15 1.54
CA ALA A 48 -10.39 0.00 0.86
C ALA A 48 -9.71 -0.42 -0.45
N ALA A 49 -10.05 0.25 -1.56
CA ALA A 49 -9.43 0.00 -2.87
C ALA A 49 -8.06 0.68 -3.01
N TRP A 50 -7.81 1.75 -2.25
CA TRP A 50 -6.59 2.55 -2.34
C TRP A 50 -6.11 2.97 -0.95
N VAL A 51 -4.79 3.05 -0.80
CA VAL A 51 -4.13 3.64 0.37
C VAL A 51 -3.38 4.89 -0.06
N LEU A 52 -3.66 6.02 0.60
CA LEU A 52 -2.91 7.26 0.42
C LEU A 52 -1.71 7.27 1.37
N PHE A 53 -0.51 7.39 0.81
CA PHE A 53 0.70 7.75 1.54
C PHE A 53 0.91 9.25 1.37
N ASP A 54 0.38 10.03 2.31
CA ASP A 54 0.51 11.49 2.33
C ASP A 54 1.75 11.87 3.14
N ARG A 55 2.60 12.74 2.57
CA ARG A 55 3.82 13.23 3.20
C ARG A 55 3.53 14.22 4.32
N ASP A 56 2.40 14.91 4.25
CA ASP A 56 2.07 16.02 5.13
C ASP A 56 1.12 15.58 6.27
N GLU A 57 0.59 14.36 6.23
CA GLU A 57 -0.19 13.77 7.34
C GLU A 57 0.72 13.31 8.50
N PRO A 58 0.32 13.60 9.75
CA PRO A 58 0.92 12.96 10.92
C PRO A 58 0.92 11.43 10.85
N VAL A 59 1.93 10.82 11.50
CA VAL A 59 1.99 9.36 11.65
C VAL A 59 0.72 8.81 12.31
N THR A 60 0.11 7.81 11.67
CA THR A 60 -1.05 7.10 12.24
C THR A 60 -0.57 6.09 13.27
N SER A 61 -1.09 6.18 14.49
CA SER A 61 -0.77 5.24 15.57
C SER A 61 -1.19 3.80 15.21
N GLY A 62 -0.31 2.84 15.42
CA GLY A 62 -0.59 1.42 15.18
C GLY A 62 -0.28 0.92 13.77
N LEU A 63 0.23 1.77 12.87
CA LEU A 63 0.74 1.37 11.57
C LEU A 63 2.29 1.43 11.53
N PRO A 64 2.94 0.62 10.67
CA PRO A 64 4.37 0.75 10.40
C PRO A 64 4.74 2.16 9.92
N VAL A 65 5.91 2.65 10.33
CA VAL A 65 6.50 3.92 9.89
C VAL A 65 7.62 3.62 8.92
N PHE A 66 7.69 4.39 7.83
CA PHE A 66 8.68 4.27 6.76
C PHE A 66 9.54 5.52 6.67
#